data_AF-A0A8S0HAN5-F1
#
_entry.id   AF-A0A8S0HAN5-F1
#
_cell.length_a   1.000
_cell.length_b   1.000
_cell.length_c   1.000
_cell.angle_alpha   90.00
_cell.angle_beta   90.00
_cell.angle_gamma   90.00
#
_symmetry.space_group_name_H-M   'P 1'
#
loop_
_entity.id
_entity.type
_entity.pdbx_description
1 polymer ?
#
loop_
_entity_poly.entity_id
_entity_poly.type
_entity_poly.pdbx_seq_one_letter_code
_entity_poly.pdbx_strand_id
1 'polypeptide(L)'
;MTLENTSIDGLNLQGGRLHAMSQPDSSGMRDGFATFYAGKVDSPWVGYFGGDYRLNSNLNFSLYSSRLKDAWDQYYFGVAGNYPLSDQLSLFSGFNYYKAVDEGKKLLGELDNNIWSAKVGATYGAHTLALSHQRNNGNDDFDYLRQSDSIFLDNSIQYSDFNSPKERSWMVRYDLDMQPLGIPGLSFMTRYARGSGADYSHANSVYMRRDAAGDPLTDQRRWERDIEAKYVFQGGSLKDLSLRIRQATIRSSQFESDLEEFRLIVEYPLALL
;
A
#
# COMPACT_ATOMS: atom_id res chain seq x y z
N MET A 1 -11.45 8.03 -18.64
CA MET A 1 -12.34 6.94 -19.11
C MET A 1 -11.68 5.63 -18.75
N THR A 2 -12.45 4.69 -18.22
CA THR A 2 -12.01 3.31 -17.95
C THR A 2 -12.92 2.37 -18.72
N LEU A 3 -12.32 1.35 -19.32
CA LEU A 3 -12.98 0.23 -19.98
C LEU A 3 -12.68 -1.03 -19.18
N GLU A 4 -13.69 -1.89 -19.05
CA GLU A 4 -13.59 -3.16 -18.33
C GLU A 4 -14.15 -4.28 -19.21
N ASN A 5 -13.53 -5.46 -19.13
CA ASN A 5 -13.96 -6.67 -19.79
C ASN A 5 -13.86 -7.86 -18.83
N THR A 6 -15.01 -8.49 -18.57
CA THR A 6 -15.18 -9.67 -17.72
C THR A 6 -15.79 -10.85 -18.49
N SER A 7 -15.69 -10.84 -19.83
CA SER A 7 -16.33 -11.85 -20.70
C SER A 7 -15.69 -13.24 -20.63
N ILE A 8 -14.49 -13.36 -20.07
CA ILE A 8 -13.77 -14.62 -19.86
C ILE A 8 -13.84 -14.95 -18.37
N ASP A 9 -14.31 -16.16 -18.04
CA ASP A 9 -14.43 -16.57 -16.63
C ASP A 9 -13.07 -16.52 -15.92
N GLY A 10 -13.09 -16.02 -14.69
CA GLY A 10 -11.91 -15.80 -13.87
C GLY A 10 -11.01 -14.65 -14.32
N LEU A 11 -11.22 -14.02 -15.48
CA LEU A 11 -10.39 -12.92 -15.98
C LEU A 11 -11.16 -11.59 -15.99
N ASN A 12 -10.62 -10.61 -15.25
CA ASN A 12 -11.02 -9.21 -15.36
C ASN A 12 -9.90 -8.43 -16.05
N LEU A 13 -10.19 -7.81 -17.19
CA LEU A 13 -9.28 -6.88 -17.86
C LEU A 13 -9.83 -5.47 -17.73
N GLN A 14 -8.95 -4.52 -17.42
CA GLN A 14 -9.29 -3.11 -17.41
C GLN A 14 -8.19 -2.25 -18.00
N GLY A 15 -8.60 -1.12 -18.57
CA GLY A 15 -7.67 -0.10 -19.04
C GLY A 15 -8.33 1.25 -19.07
N GLY A 16 -7.54 2.28 -18.79
CA GLY A 16 -8.07 3.62 -18.70
C GLY A 16 -7.03 4.69 -19.00
N ARG A 17 -7.55 5.89 -19.27
CA ARG A 17 -6.75 7.10 -19.39
C ARG A 17 -7.44 8.24 -18.63
N LEU A 18 -6.65 8.89 -17.80
CA LEU A 18 -7.05 10.00 -16.94
C LEU A 18 -6.22 11.23 -17.31
N HIS A 19 -6.81 12.41 -17.18
CA HIS A 19 -6.20 13.69 -17.57
C HIS A 19 -6.08 14.68 -16.42
N ALA A 20 -6.58 14.31 -15.24
CA ALA A 20 -6.54 15.10 -14.03
C ALA A 20 -6.79 14.18 -12.84
N MET A 21 -6.50 14.68 -11.65
CA MET A 21 -6.91 14.07 -10.39
C MET A 21 -7.52 15.14 -9.46
N SER A 22 -8.06 14.71 -8.33
CA SER A 22 -8.47 15.60 -7.25
C SER A 22 -7.96 14.99 -5.94
N GLN A 23 -7.38 15.82 -5.08
CA GLN A 23 -6.92 15.38 -3.76
C GLN A 23 -8.06 15.55 -2.75
N PRO A 24 -8.18 14.72 -1.69
CA PRO A 24 -9.24 14.81 -0.68
C PRO A 24 -9.31 16.16 0.05
N ASP A 25 -8.22 16.94 0.05
CA ASP A 25 -8.15 18.29 0.59
C ASP A 25 -8.43 19.41 -0.44
N SER A 26 -8.80 19.04 -1.67
CA SER A 26 -9.14 19.95 -2.76
C SER A 26 -10.63 19.94 -3.07
N SER A 27 -11.16 21.12 -3.42
CA SER A 27 -12.50 21.27 -4.02
C SER A 27 -12.46 21.29 -5.56
N GLY A 28 -11.27 21.31 -6.16
CA GLY A 28 -11.07 21.27 -7.60
C GLY A 28 -11.28 19.86 -8.15
N MET A 29 -12.03 19.74 -9.25
CA MET A 29 -12.29 18.46 -9.91
C MET A 29 -11.29 18.11 -11.02
N ARG A 30 -10.34 19.00 -11.33
CA ARG A 30 -9.41 18.87 -12.47
C ARG A 30 -8.00 19.35 -12.13
N ASP A 31 -7.50 18.98 -10.97
CA ASP A 31 -6.15 19.34 -10.56
C ASP A 31 -5.11 18.53 -11.36
N GLY A 32 -3.89 19.06 -11.43
CA GLY A 32 -2.75 18.35 -12.01
C GLY A 32 -2.36 17.11 -11.19
N PHE A 33 -1.59 16.21 -11.80
CA PHE A 33 -1.14 15.02 -11.09
C PHE A 33 -0.16 15.35 -9.98
N ALA A 34 -0.19 14.54 -8.93
CA ALA A 34 0.78 14.56 -7.85
C ALA A 34 1.15 13.13 -7.47
N THR A 35 2.40 12.94 -7.06
CA THR A 35 2.91 11.69 -6.52
C THR A 35 3.15 11.84 -5.02
N PHE A 36 3.28 10.72 -4.32
CA PHE A 36 3.40 10.73 -2.87
C PHE A 36 4.77 11.25 -2.41
N TYR A 37 5.83 10.92 -3.13
CA TYR A 37 7.22 11.24 -2.74
C TYR A 37 7.84 12.42 -3.50
N ALA A 38 7.40 12.71 -4.73
CA ALA A 38 7.90 13.84 -5.51
C ALA A 38 6.95 15.05 -5.58
N GLY A 39 5.69 14.91 -5.12
CA GLY A 39 4.73 16.01 -5.11
C GLY A 39 4.12 16.29 -6.49
N LYS A 40 3.86 17.56 -6.83
CA LYS A 40 3.16 17.91 -8.08
C LYS A 40 4.01 17.57 -9.32
N VAL A 41 3.36 16.98 -10.31
CA VAL A 41 3.97 16.58 -11.59
C VAL A 41 3.17 17.17 -12.73
N ASP A 42 3.82 17.95 -13.59
CA ASP A 42 3.21 18.54 -14.79
C ASP A 42 3.08 17.50 -15.93
N SER A 43 2.39 16.39 -15.62
CA SER A 43 2.09 15.34 -16.57
C SER A 43 0.72 15.59 -17.22
N PRO A 44 0.58 15.47 -18.55
CA PRO A 44 -0.69 15.72 -19.22
C PRO A 44 -1.71 14.58 -19.09
N TRP A 45 -1.29 13.38 -18.70
CA TRP A 45 -2.17 12.22 -18.54
C TRP A 45 -1.47 11.05 -17.83
N VAL A 46 -2.27 10.21 -17.18
CA VAL A 46 -1.88 8.85 -16.80
C VAL A 46 -2.74 7.85 -17.57
N GLY A 47 -2.12 6.78 -18.06
CA GLY A 47 -2.79 5.66 -18.71
C GLY A 47 -2.42 4.36 -18.00
N TYR A 48 -3.34 3.40 -17.94
CA TYR A 48 -3.07 2.08 -17.40
C TYR A 48 -3.82 1.01 -18.19
N PHE A 49 -3.27 -0.20 -18.14
CA PHE A 49 -3.89 -1.41 -18.68
C PHE A 49 -3.40 -2.61 -17.88
N GLY A 50 -4.29 -3.53 -17.58
CA GLY A 50 -3.94 -4.75 -16.88
C GLY A 50 -5.16 -5.60 -16.57
N GLY A 51 -4.97 -6.55 -15.68
CA GLY A 51 -6.06 -7.39 -15.24
C GLY A 51 -5.70 -8.33 -14.12
N ASP A 52 -6.75 -8.95 -13.62
CA ASP A 52 -6.74 -9.90 -12.53
C ASP A 52 -7.27 -11.24 -13.05
N TYR A 53 -6.52 -12.31 -12.78
CA TYR A 53 -6.87 -13.65 -13.18
C TYR A 53 -6.96 -14.58 -11.97
N ARG A 54 -8.17 -15.06 -11.71
CA ARG A 54 -8.45 -16.12 -10.74
C ARG A 54 -8.24 -17.47 -11.41
N LEU A 55 -7.09 -18.09 -11.14
CA LEU A 55 -6.77 -19.41 -11.68
C LEU A 55 -7.69 -20.49 -11.08
N ASN A 56 -8.00 -20.39 -9.80
CA ASN A 56 -8.92 -21.26 -9.07
C ASN A 56 -9.41 -20.57 -7.78
N SER A 57 -10.11 -21.27 -6.90
CA SER A 57 -10.61 -20.75 -5.61
C SER A 57 -9.52 -20.27 -4.64
N ASN A 58 -8.27 -20.62 -4.88
CA ASN A 58 -7.16 -20.47 -3.95
C ASN A 58 -6.04 -19.58 -4.46
N LEU A 59 -5.96 -19.30 -5.77
CA LEU A 59 -4.82 -18.62 -6.37
C LEU A 59 -5.27 -17.56 -7.39
N ASN A 60 -4.84 -16.33 -7.15
CA ASN A 60 -5.10 -15.16 -7.99
C ASN A 60 -3.79 -14.51 -8.45
N PHE A 61 -3.81 -13.96 -9.65
CA PHE A 61 -2.72 -13.20 -10.24
C PHE A 61 -3.21 -11.84 -10.69
N SER A 62 -2.34 -10.84 -10.59
CA SER A 62 -2.59 -9.48 -11.08
C SER A 62 -1.41 -9.05 -11.94
N LEU A 63 -1.67 -8.48 -13.11
CA LEU A 63 -0.63 -7.93 -13.98
C LEU A 63 -1.09 -6.60 -14.55
N TYR A 64 -0.35 -5.54 -14.27
CA TYR A 64 -0.69 -4.19 -14.68
C TYR A 64 0.52 -3.45 -15.24
N SER A 65 0.26 -2.56 -16.19
CA SER A 65 1.20 -1.56 -16.68
C SER A 65 0.52 -0.21 -16.68
N SER A 66 1.26 0.83 -16.34
CA SER A 66 0.81 2.21 -16.38
C SER A 66 1.91 3.14 -16.87
N ARG A 67 1.50 4.30 -17.38
CA ARG A 67 2.38 5.39 -17.76
C ARG A 67 1.84 6.68 -17.19
N LEU A 68 2.65 7.35 -16.38
CA LEU A 68 2.47 8.77 -16.07
C LEU A 68 3.32 9.55 -17.09
N LYS A 69 2.68 10.20 -18.07
CA LYS A 69 3.38 10.74 -19.23
C LYS A 69 4.47 11.73 -18.81
N ASP A 70 5.62 11.62 -19.45
CA ASP A 70 6.82 12.41 -19.21
C ASP A 70 7.46 12.19 -17.83
N ALA A 71 6.97 11.23 -17.03
CA ALA A 71 7.53 10.90 -15.71
C ALA A 71 8.05 9.47 -15.67
N TRP A 72 7.18 8.45 -15.76
CA TRP A 72 7.58 7.04 -15.70
C TRP A 72 6.62 6.10 -16.46
N ASP A 73 7.16 4.93 -16.81
CA ASP A 73 6.42 3.69 -16.99
C ASP A 73 6.51 2.85 -15.71
N GLN A 74 5.39 2.29 -15.27
CA GLN A 74 5.32 1.42 -14.10
C GLN A 74 4.67 0.08 -14.48
N TYR A 75 5.21 -1.00 -13.95
CA TYR A 75 4.75 -2.38 -14.15
C TYR A 75 4.54 -3.02 -12.79
N TYR A 76 3.43 -3.73 -12.64
CA TYR A 76 3.05 -4.41 -11.41
C TYR A 76 2.71 -5.86 -11.69
N PHE A 77 3.24 -6.76 -10.85
CA PHE A 77 2.85 -8.15 -10.79
C PHE A 77 2.48 -8.52 -9.36
N GLY A 78 1.32 -9.14 -9.18
CA GLY A 78 0.82 -9.63 -7.91
C GLY A 78 0.43 -11.10 -8.00
N VAL A 79 0.64 -11.83 -6.90
CA VAL A 79 0.06 -13.15 -6.68
C VAL A 79 -0.43 -13.26 -5.25
N ALA A 80 -1.61 -13.83 -5.07
CA ALA A 80 -2.20 -14.08 -3.76
C ALA A 80 -2.75 -15.51 -3.70
N GLY A 81 -2.33 -16.25 -2.68
CA GLY A 81 -2.71 -17.63 -2.41
C GLY A 81 -3.41 -17.77 -1.06
N ASN A 82 -4.49 -18.55 -0.98
CA ASN A 82 -5.14 -18.96 0.26
C ASN A 82 -5.54 -20.43 0.19
N TYR A 83 -4.95 -21.26 1.04
CA TYR A 83 -5.05 -22.71 1.05
C TYR A 83 -5.71 -23.17 2.37
N PRO A 84 -7.02 -23.48 2.36
CA PRO A 84 -7.69 -24.06 3.52
C PRO A 84 -7.19 -25.49 3.73
N LEU A 85 -6.66 -25.77 4.92
CA LEU A 85 -6.20 -27.11 5.32
C LEU A 85 -7.26 -27.86 6.13
N SER A 86 -8.16 -27.13 6.80
CA SER A 86 -9.33 -27.64 7.51
C SER A 86 -10.37 -26.52 7.68
N ASP A 87 -11.50 -26.82 8.32
CA ASP A 87 -12.54 -25.84 8.66
C ASP A 87 -12.05 -24.71 9.58
N GLN A 88 -10.94 -24.93 10.29
CA GLN A 88 -10.40 -23.97 11.26
C GLN A 88 -9.04 -23.40 10.84
N LEU A 89 -8.32 -24.05 9.92
CA LEU A 89 -6.95 -23.68 9.55
C LEU A 89 -6.85 -23.35 8.06
N SER A 90 -6.38 -22.16 7.74
CA SER A 90 -5.93 -21.80 6.39
C SER A 90 -4.52 -21.22 6.42
N LEU A 91 -3.76 -21.50 5.36
CA LEU A 91 -2.48 -20.86 5.10
C LEU A 91 -2.65 -19.89 3.94
N PHE A 92 -2.03 -18.72 4.02
CA PHE A 92 -2.03 -17.77 2.92
C PHE A 92 -0.63 -17.28 2.63
N SER A 93 -0.42 -16.88 1.38
CA SER A 93 0.80 -16.26 0.91
C SER A 93 0.49 -15.18 -0.11
N GLY A 94 1.41 -14.27 -0.28
CA GLY A 94 1.31 -13.24 -1.30
C GLY A 94 2.68 -12.75 -1.73
N PHE A 95 2.75 -12.24 -2.94
CA PHE A 95 3.92 -11.56 -3.47
C PHE A 95 3.48 -10.42 -4.37
N ASN A 96 4.15 -9.28 -4.23
CA ASN A 96 3.94 -8.09 -5.03
C ASN A 96 5.28 -7.64 -5.57
N TYR A 97 5.32 -7.22 -6.83
CA TYR A 97 6.50 -6.67 -7.47
C TYR A 97 6.12 -5.46 -8.31
N TYR A 98 6.90 -4.41 -8.18
CA TYR A 98 6.84 -3.23 -9.03
C TYR A 98 8.18 -2.98 -9.70
N LYS A 99 8.10 -2.48 -10.94
CA LYS A 99 9.19 -1.86 -11.68
C LYS A 99 8.72 -0.50 -12.16
N ALA A 100 9.45 0.56 -11.85
CA ALA A 100 9.22 1.91 -12.34
C ALA A 100 10.48 2.39 -13.09
N VAL A 101 10.31 2.90 -14.31
CA VAL A 101 11.40 3.39 -15.16
C VAL A 101 11.03 4.75 -15.71
N ASP A 102 11.97 5.70 -15.74
CA ASP A 102 11.72 7.03 -16.28
C ASP A 102 11.24 7.00 -17.73
N GLU A 103 10.38 7.97 -18.08
CA GLU A 103 9.80 8.09 -19.42
C GLU A 103 9.83 9.55 -19.91
N GLY A 104 10.04 9.73 -21.22
CA GLY A 104 9.88 11.03 -21.89
C GLY A 104 10.81 12.10 -21.34
N LYS A 105 10.24 13.20 -20.84
CA LYS A 105 11.00 14.33 -20.29
C LYS A 105 11.64 14.06 -18.93
N LYS A 106 11.37 12.90 -18.30
CA LYS A 106 11.90 12.54 -16.98
C LYS A 106 11.60 13.61 -15.93
N LEU A 107 10.34 14.03 -15.82
CA LEU A 107 9.88 15.08 -14.91
C LEU A 107 10.21 14.79 -13.44
N LEU A 108 10.50 13.53 -13.10
CA LEU A 108 10.88 13.08 -11.76
C LEU A 108 12.34 12.61 -11.67
N GLY A 109 13.18 13.06 -12.61
CA GLY A 109 14.57 12.65 -12.73
C GLY A 109 14.73 11.28 -13.41
N GLU A 110 15.97 10.84 -13.54
CA GLU A 110 16.28 9.46 -13.95
C GLU A 110 15.77 8.50 -12.87
N LEU A 111 15.07 7.45 -13.29
CA LEU A 111 14.41 6.53 -12.39
C LEU A 111 14.56 5.12 -12.95
N ASP A 112 15.26 4.26 -12.22
CA ASP A 112 15.17 2.82 -12.40
C ASP A 112 14.99 2.22 -11.00
N ASN A 113 13.74 1.93 -10.68
CA ASN A 113 13.38 1.41 -9.38
C ASN A 113 12.62 0.09 -9.51
N ASN A 114 12.99 -0.87 -8.68
CA ASN A 114 12.18 -2.06 -8.47
C ASN A 114 12.06 -2.34 -6.98
N ILE A 115 10.85 -2.68 -6.57
CA ILE A 115 10.49 -2.97 -5.19
C ILE A 115 9.58 -4.18 -5.16
N TRP A 116 9.71 -5.00 -4.13
CA TRP A 116 8.84 -6.15 -3.96
C TRP A 116 8.55 -6.41 -2.50
N SER A 117 7.43 -7.07 -2.25
CA SER A 117 7.08 -7.59 -0.94
C SER A 117 6.59 -9.03 -1.06
N ALA A 118 6.81 -9.81 -0.02
CA ALA A 118 6.27 -11.15 0.13
C ALA A 118 5.71 -11.31 1.52
N LYS A 119 4.59 -12.02 1.64
CA LYS A 119 4.00 -12.40 2.92
C LYS A 119 3.62 -13.86 2.96
N VAL A 120 3.66 -14.41 4.17
CA VAL A 120 3.11 -15.72 4.51
C VAL A 120 2.41 -15.63 5.85
N GLY A 121 1.36 -16.41 6.04
CA GLY A 121 0.64 -16.43 7.30
C GLY A 121 -0.33 -17.59 7.42
N ALA A 122 -0.95 -17.66 8.59
CA ALA A 122 -1.94 -18.67 8.92
C ALA A 122 -3.10 -18.03 9.67
N THR A 123 -4.30 -18.53 9.41
CA THR A 123 -5.50 -18.25 10.19
C THR A 123 -5.93 -19.54 10.88
N TYR A 124 -6.06 -19.49 12.21
CA TYR A 124 -6.57 -20.58 13.03
C TYR A 124 -7.74 -20.09 13.89
N GLY A 125 -8.97 -20.48 13.53
CA GLY A 125 -10.18 -20.02 14.18
C GLY A 125 -10.28 -18.49 14.16
N ALA A 126 -10.28 -17.87 15.33
CA ALA A 126 -10.35 -16.42 15.51
C ALA A 126 -9.04 -15.67 15.21
N HIS A 127 -7.90 -16.38 15.10
CA HIS A 127 -6.56 -15.80 15.13
C HIS A 127 -5.94 -15.81 13.75
N THR A 128 -5.33 -14.70 13.33
CA THR A 128 -4.50 -14.65 12.12
C THR A 128 -3.12 -14.10 12.46
N LEU A 129 -2.07 -14.77 12.00
CA LEU A 129 -0.68 -14.32 12.14
C LEU A 129 -0.02 -14.28 10.76
N ALA A 130 0.66 -13.18 10.45
CA ALA A 130 1.40 -12.99 9.21
C ALA A 130 2.82 -12.47 9.47
N LEU A 131 3.76 -12.95 8.66
CA LEU A 131 5.10 -12.40 8.51
C LEU A 131 5.24 -11.90 7.07
N SER A 132 5.89 -10.76 6.91
CA SER A 132 6.18 -10.18 5.59
C SER A 132 7.57 -9.59 5.53
N HIS A 133 8.10 -9.55 4.32
CA HIS A 133 9.38 -8.94 3.98
C HIS A 133 9.20 -8.09 2.74
N GLN A 134 9.87 -6.94 2.69
CA GLN A 134 9.85 -6.03 1.56
C GLN A 134 11.24 -5.45 1.31
N ARG A 135 11.55 -5.23 0.03
CA ARG A 135 12.85 -4.75 -0.41
C ARG A 135 12.69 -3.78 -1.57
N ASN A 136 13.15 -2.54 -1.36
CA ASN A 136 13.44 -1.62 -2.46
C ASN A 136 14.88 -1.89 -2.94
N ASN A 137 15.04 -2.20 -4.21
CA ASN A 137 16.34 -2.42 -4.84
C ASN A 137 16.84 -1.20 -5.65
N GLY A 138 15.98 -0.20 -5.89
CA GLY A 138 16.30 1.05 -6.57
C GLY A 138 17.18 2.01 -5.75
N ASN A 139 17.64 3.06 -6.42
CA ASN A 139 18.39 4.16 -5.80
C ASN A 139 17.48 5.31 -5.32
N ASP A 140 16.18 5.23 -5.64
CA ASP A 140 15.18 6.26 -5.33
C ASP A 140 14.08 5.68 -4.43
N ASP A 141 13.30 6.55 -3.77
CA ASP A 141 12.05 6.14 -3.13
C ASP A 141 11.15 5.49 -4.21
N PHE A 142 10.47 4.38 -3.90
CA PHE A 142 9.46 3.87 -4.82
C PHE A 142 8.23 4.77 -4.75
N ASP A 143 7.95 5.48 -5.84
CA ASP A 143 6.89 6.48 -5.90
C ASP A 143 5.66 6.00 -6.69
N TYR A 144 4.53 6.62 -6.39
CA TYR A 144 3.22 6.28 -6.91
C TYR A 144 2.29 7.50 -6.87
N LEU A 145 1.15 7.44 -7.56
CA LEU A 145 0.22 8.56 -7.60
C LEU A 145 -0.39 8.82 -6.20
N ARG A 146 -0.35 10.07 -5.75
CA ARG A 146 -0.76 10.44 -4.40
C ARG A 146 -2.25 10.17 -4.18
N GLN A 147 -2.57 9.48 -3.08
CA GLN A 147 -3.95 9.21 -2.64
C GLN A 147 -4.80 8.52 -3.73
N SER A 148 -4.17 7.61 -4.48
CA SER A 148 -4.82 6.81 -5.52
C SER A 148 -4.91 5.32 -5.17
N ASP A 149 -4.56 4.96 -3.92
CA ASP A 149 -4.44 3.58 -3.43
C ASP A 149 -3.59 2.66 -4.35
N SER A 150 -2.63 3.23 -5.06
CA SER A 150 -1.83 2.52 -6.07
C SER A 150 -0.55 1.86 -5.52
N ILE A 151 -0.44 1.65 -4.21
CA ILE A 151 0.71 1.01 -3.56
C ILE A 151 0.31 -0.33 -2.93
N PHE A 152 0.47 -1.41 -3.69
CA PHE A 152 0.22 -2.78 -3.24
C PHE A 152 1.51 -3.41 -2.72
N LEU A 153 1.96 -2.95 -1.56
CA LEU A 153 3.16 -3.45 -0.87
C LEU A 153 2.79 -3.89 0.55
N ASP A 154 3.25 -5.07 0.96
CA ASP A 154 2.80 -5.69 2.22
C ASP A 154 3.18 -4.86 3.46
N ASN A 155 4.28 -4.11 3.39
CA ASN A 155 4.72 -3.25 4.49
C ASN A 155 4.28 -1.78 4.30
N SER A 156 3.43 -1.46 3.32
CA SER A 156 2.74 -0.17 3.28
C SER A 156 1.65 -0.14 4.36
N ILE A 157 1.88 0.67 5.40
CA ILE A 157 1.08 0.67 6.62
C ILE A 157 0.51 2.06 6.93
N GLN A 158 0.18 2.39 8.19
CA GLN A 158 -0.67 3.55 8.48
C GLN A 158 0.01 4.87 8.12
N TYR A 159 1.31 4.95 8.37
CA TYR A 159 2.11 6.12 8.10
C TYR A 159 3.26 5.83 7.12
N SER A 160 4.01 4.75 7.33
CA SER A 160 5.21 4.42 6.52
C SER A 160 4.92 3.43 5.40
N ASP A 161 5.54 3.64 4.24
CA ASP A 161 5.50 2.70 3.12
C ASP A 161 6.70 1.72 3.08
N PHE A 162 7.74 1.95 3.88
CA PHE A 162 8.99 1.16 3.89
C PHE A 162 9.60 0.98 2.49
N ASN A 163 9.57 2.04 1.71
CA ASN A 163 9.84 2.09 0.28
C ASN A 163 11.06 2.94 -0.07
N SER A 164 11.92 3.28 0.90
CA SER A 164 13.08 4.13 0.65
C SER A 164 14.19 3.42 -0.14
N PRO A 165 15.09 4.17 -0.81
CA PRO A 165 16.20 3.60 -1.57
C PRO A 165 16.92 2.52 -0.79
N LYS A 166 17.12 1.35 -1.40
CA LYS A 166 17.82 0.21 -0.76
C LYS A 166 17.23 -0.27 0.57
N GLU A 167 16.03 0.18 0.97
CA GLU A 167 15.43 -0.22 2.24
C GLU A 167 15.04 -1.71 2.21
N ARG A 168 15.36 -2.44 3.29
CA ARG A 168 14.80 -3.76 3.60
C ARG A 168 13.93 -3.62 4.84
N SER A 169 12.72 -4.15 4.78
CA SER A 169 11.81 -4.15 5.91
C SER A 169 11.18 -5.51 6.13
N TRP A 170 10.81 -5.77 7.37
CA TRP A 170 10.01 -6.93 7.76
C TRP A 170 8.88 -6.46 8.66
N MET A 171 7.77 -7.20 8.66
CA MET A 171 6.64 -6.93 9.52
C MET A 171 6.03 -8.22 10.05
N VAL A 172 5.68 -8.20 11.34
CA VAL A 172 4.79 -9.19 11.96
C VAL A 172 3.44 -8.52 12.20
N ARG A 173 2.36 -9.21 11.83
CA ARG A 173 0.99 -8.75 12.01
C ARG A 173 0.15 -9.85 12.65
N TYR A 174 -0.69 -9.46 13.60
CA TYR A 174 -1.68 -10.31 14.24
C TYR A 174 -3.05 -9.66 14.16
N ASP A 175 -4.05 -10.44 13.74
CA ASP A 175 -5.46 -10.05 13.72
C ASP A 175 -6.28 -11.03 14.59
N LEU A 176 -7.30 -10.50 15.24
CA LEU A 176 -8.23 -11.25 16.08
C LEU A 176 -9.66 -10.87 15.71
N ASP A 177 -10.41 -11.84 15.18
CA ASP A 177 -11.86 -11.75 15.01
C ASP A 177 -12.56 -12.28 16.27
N MET A 178 -13.37 -11.45 16.93
CA MET A 178 -14.04 -11.86 18.16
C MET A 178 -15.38 -12.57 17.90
N GLN A 179 -15.84 -12.69 16.66
CA GLN A 179 -17.08 -13.39 16.34
C GLN A 179 -17.06 -14.86 16.79
N PRO A 180 -16.03 -15.68 16.50
CA PRO A 180 -15.95 -17.05 17.03
C PRO A 180 -15.88 -17.12 18.56
N LEU A 181 -15.53 -16.00 19.21
CA LEU A 181 -15.44 -15.85 20.67
C LEU A 181 -16.72 -15.26 21.29
N GLY A 182 -17.78 -15.08 20.50
CA GLY A 182 -19.10 -14.64 20.97
C GLY A 182 -19.32 -13.13 21.00
N ILE A 183 -18.42 -12.32 20.45
CA ILE A 183 -18.58 -10.86 20.35
C ILE A 183 -18.58 -10.45 18.87
N PRO A 184 -19.69 -10.69 18.14
CA PRO A 184 -19.79 -10.35 16.73
C PRO A 184 -19.61 -8.84 16.50
N GLY A 185 -18.90 -8.51 15.42
CA GLY A 185 -18.60 -7.13 15.03
C GLY A 185 -17.37 -6.52 15.70
N LEU A 186 -16.77 -7.16 16.71
CA LEU A 186 -15.52 -6.70 17.34
C LEU A 186 -14.30 -7.38 16.70
N SER A 187 -13.31 -6.58 16.33
CA SER A 187 -12.03 -7.09 15.81
C SER A 187 -10.85 -6.27 16.32
N PHE A 188 -9.70 -6.91 16.48
CA PHE A 188 -8.44 -6.28 16.85
C PHE A 188 -7.36 -6.56 15.81
N MET A 189 -6.44 -5.62 15.62
CA MET A 189 -5.23 -5.80 14.83
C MET A 189 -4.05 -5.14 15.52
N THR A 190 -2.90 -5.81 15.49
CA THR A 190 -1.64 -5.17 15.80
C THR A 190 -0.56 -5.60 14.83
N ARG A 191 0.35 -4.68 14.50
CA ARG A 191 1.50 -4.97 13.66
C ARG A 191 2.70 -4.16 14.08
N TYR A 192 3.87 -4.73 13.85
CA TYR A 192 5.15 -4.08 14.03
C TYR A 192 5.98 -4.30 12.77
N ALA A 193 6.38 -3.20 12.13
CA ALA A 193 7.23 -3.19 10.96
C ALA A 193 8.54 -2.48 11.26
N ARG A 194 9.65 -3.00 10.72
CA ARG A 194 10.98 -2.39 10.87
C ARG A 194 11.74 -2.41 9.56
N GLY A 195 12.25 -1.24 9.18
CA GLY A 195 13.06 -0.97 8.01
C GLY A 195 14.51 -0.65 8.38
N SER A 196 15.44 -1.01 7.51
CA SER A 196 16.87 -0.73 7.69
C SER A 196 17.61 -0.64 6.36
N GLY A 197 18.78 0.00 6.39
CA GLY A 197 19.69 0.06 5.26
C GLY A 197 19.21 0.98 4.13
N ALA A 198 18.34 1.94 4.44
CA ALA A 198 17.96 2.96 3.47
C ALA A 198 19.16 3.88 3.17
N ASP A 199 19.41 4.14 1.89
CA ASP A 199 20.64 4.76 1.40
C ASP A 199 20.39 5.68 0.19
N TYR A 200 20.46 6.99 0.43
CA TYR A 200 20.20 8.04 -0.55
C TYR A 200 21.46 8.49 -1.31
N SER A 201 22.63 7.84 -1.12
CA SER A 201 23.89 8.25 -1.76
C SER A 201 23.84 8.34 -3.29
N HIS A 202 22.95 7.56 -3.91
CA HIS A 202 22.76 7.50 -5.36
C HIS A 202 21.36 7.93 -5.81
N ALA A 203 20.55 8.50 -4.90
CA ALA A 203 19.24 9.01 -5.25
C ALA A 203 19.37 10.19 -6.22
N ASN A 204 18.42 10.32 -7.14
CA ASN A 204 18.37 11.46 -8.03
C ASN A 204 18.03 12.76 -7.26
N SER A 205 18.11 13.91 -7.92
CA SER A 205 17.88 15.21 -7.27
C SER A 205 16.47 15.41 -6.70
N VAL A 206 15.48 14.63 -7.15
CA VAL A 206 14.09 14.72 -6.70
C VAL A 206 13.90 13.97 -5.37
N TYR A 207 14.48 12.77 -5.24
CA TYR A 207 14.31 11.92 -4.05
C TYR A 207 15.46 12.03 -3.04
N MET A 208 16.54 12.74 -3.37
CA MET A 208 17.70 12.93 -2.50
C MET A 208 17.32 13.54 -1.15
N ARG A 209 17.66 12.84 -0.06
CA ARG A 209 17.56 13.34 1.31
C ARG A 209 18.96 13.51 1.90
N ARG A 210 19.19 14.64 2.57
CA ARG A 210 20.49 15.02 3.13
C ARG A 210 20.38 15.34 4.62
N ASP A 211 21.47 15.17 5.34
CA ASP A 211 21.58 15.61 6.73
C ASP A 211 21.83 17.14 6.82
N ALA A 212 22.03 17.63 8.05
CA ALA A 212 22.30 19.04 8.32
C ALA A 212 23.65 19.54 7.75
N ALA A 213 24.60 18.64 7.46
CA ALA A 213 25.87 18.95 6.82
C ALA A 213 25.76 18.96 5.29
N GLY A 214 24.63 18.50 4.74
CA GLY A 214 24.39 18.40 3.30
C GLY A 214 24.85 17.06 2.70
N ASP A 215 25.25 16.10 3.52
CA ASP A 215 25.64 14.77 3.06
C ASP A 215 24.41 13.88 2.84
N PRO A 216 24.39 12.99 1.82
CA PRO A 216 23.28 12.07 1.61
C PRO A 216 23.04 11.18 2.84
N LEU A 217 21.77 10.97 3.19
CA LEU A 217 21.41 10.08 4.29
C LEU A 217 21.72 8.61 3.93
N THR A 218 22.50 7.93 4.77
CA THR A 218 22.85 6.51 4.61
C THR A 218 22.54 5.68 5.86
N ASP A 219 22.42 4.36 5.72
CA ASP A 219 22.06 3.40 6.79
C ASP A 219 20.88 3.85 7.67
N GLN A 220 19.87 4.45 7.03
CA GLN A 220 18.70 4.94 7.75
C GLN A 220 17.80 3.77 8.18
N ARG A 221 17.17 3.92 9.35
CA ARG A 221 16.41 2.85 10.03
C ARG A 221 15.13 3.39 10.61
N ARG A 222 14.05 2.64 10.44
CA ARG A 222 12.72 3.03 10.91
C ARG A 222 11.94 1.88 11.49
N TRP A 223 11.02 2.19 12.38
CA TRP A 223 10.00 1.23 12.76
C TRP A 223 8.68 1.94 13.04
N GLU A 224 7.60 1.19 12.82
CA GLU A 224 6.25 1.64 13.10
C GLU A 224 5.48 0.48 13.74
N ARG A 225 4.71 0.83 14.78
CA ARG A 225 3.79 -0.09 15.46
C ARG A 225 2.39 0.48 15.38
N ASP A 226 1.48 -0.33 14.85
CA ASP A 226 0.06 -0.01 14.80
C ASP A 226 -0.75 -0.91 15.73
N ILE A 227 -1.77 -0.33 16.35
CA ILE A 227 -2.80 -1.00 17.12
C ILE A 227 -4.15 -0.48 16.64
N GLU A 228 -5.06 -1.41 16.35
CA GLU A 228 -6.40 -1.10 15.89
C GLU A 228 -7.45 -1.92 16.63
N ALA A 229 -8.57 -1.28 16.93
CA ALA A 229 -9.79 -1.93 17.36
C ALA A 229 -10.96 -1.38 16.54
N LYS A 230 -11.81 -2.26 16.04
CA LYS A 230 -13.04 -1.90 15.31
C LYS A 230 -14.23 -2.62 15.93
N TYR A 231 -15.32 -1.88 16.11
CA TYR A 231 -16.61 -2.44 16.50
C TYR A 231 -17.69 -2.02 15.51
N VAL A 232 -18.45 -2.98 14.99
CA VAL A 232 -19.65 -2.75 14.19
C VAL A 232 -20.87 -3.19 14.99
N PHE A 233 -21.83 -2.29 15.19
CA PHE A 233 -23.06 -2.60 15.92
C PHE A 233 -23.92 -3.59 15.12
N GLN A 234 -24.31 -4.69 15.75
CA GLN A 234 -24.96 -5.81 15.06
C GLN A 234 -26.50 -5.70 14.97
N GLY A 235 -27.11 -4.77 15.71
CA GLY A 235 -28.57 -4.61 15.75
C GLY A 235 -29.03 -3.32 16.43
N GLY A 236 -30.35 -3.16 16.53
CA GLY A 236 -30.98 -1.97 17.09
C GLY A 236 -30.89 -0.75 16.17
N SER A 237 -31.11 0.44 16.73
CA SER A 237 -31.11 1.71 15.99
C SER A 237 -29.74 2.16 15.49
N LEU A 238 -28.67 1.55 16.01
CA LEU A 238 -27.29 1.82 15.61
C LEU A 238 -26.71 0.72 14.73
N LYS A 239 -27.52 -0.24 14.25
CA LYS A 239 -27.04 -1.34 13.40
C LYS A 239 -26.20 -0.78 12.26
N ASP A 240 -25.06 -1.41 11.98
CA ASP A 240 -24.10 -1.03 10.92
C ASP A 240 -23.28 0.23 11.20
N LEU A 241 -23.56 0.98 12.28
CA LEU A 241 -22.61 1.98 12.80
C LEU A 241 -21.28 1.29 13.12
N SER A 242 -20.17 1.90 12.70
CA SER A 242 -18.84 1.42 13.04
C SER A 242 -18.04 2.46 13.81
N LEU A 243 -17.31 1.97 14.81
CA LEU A 243 -16.32 2.71 15.58
C LEU A 243 -14.98 2.06 15.33
N ARG A 244 -13.99 2.83 14.89
CA ARG A 244 -12.64 2.35 14.60
C ARG A 244 -11.61 3.25 15.26
N ILE A 245 -10.80 2.68 16.13
CA ILE A 245 -9.65 3.34 16.75
C ILE A 245 -8.39 2.80 16.09
N ARG A 246 -7.48 3.69 15.72
CA ARG A 246 -6.15 3.35 15.20
C ARG A 246 -5.10 4.18 15.91
N GLN A 247 -4.11 3.53 16.50
CA GLN A 247 -2.95 4.17 17.11
C GLN A 247 -1.69 3.71 16.39
N ALA A 248 -0.86 4.66 15.98
CA ALA A 248 0.43 4.40 15.35
C ALA A 248 1.55 5.09 16.14
N THR A 249 2.63 4.35 16.40
CA THR A 249 3.88 4.87 16.95
C THR A 249 4.97 4.70 15.92
N ILE A 250 5.57 5.79 15.47
CA ILE A 250 6.61 5.81 14.44
C ILE A 250 7.89 6.33 15.06
N ARG A 251 9.01 5.65 14.79
CA ARG A 251 10.34 6.13 15.15
C ARG A 251 11.32 5.99 14.00
N SER A 252 12.20 6.98 13.94
CA SER A 252 13.11 7.22 12.84
C SER A 252 14.51 7.56 13.31
N SER A 253 15.53 7.23 12.52
CA SER A 253 16.86 7.83 12.68
C SER A 253 16.86 9.30 12.23
N GLN A 254 16.82 9.57 10.92
CA GLN A 254 16.85 10.92 10.35
C GLN A 254 16.00 11.08 9.08
N PHE A 255 15.38 10.02 8.55
CA PHE A 255 14.68 10.05 7.26
C PHE A 255 13.28 10.67 7.36
N GLU A 256 12.57 10.44 8.47
CA GLU A 256 11.26 11.01 8.83
C GLU A 256 11.27 11.48 10.29
N SER A 257 10.23 12.21 10.70
CA SER A 257 10.06 12.59 12.10
C SER A 257 9.45 11.46 12.92
N ASP A 258 9.87 11.37 14.18
CA ASP A 258 9.14 10.58 15.17
C ASP A 258 7.70 11.11 15.30
N LEU A 259 6.75 10.20 15.39
CA LEU A 259 5.32 10.54 15.46
C LEU A 259 4.58 9.58 16.40
N GLU A 260 3.63 10.14 17.15
CA GLU A 260 2.55 9.41 17.78
C GLU A 260 1.24 9.89 17.13
N GLU A 261 0.48 8.95 16.57
CA GLU A 261 -0.77 9.27 15.89
C GLU A 261 -1.91 8.46 16.49
N PHE A 262 -3.06 9.12 16.67
CA PHE A 262 -4.30 8.51 17.10
C PHE A 262 -5.43 8.96 16.17
N ARG A 263 -6.19 8.01 15.63
CA ARG A 263 -7.36 8.24 14.80
C ARG A 263 -8.57 7.57 15.44
N LEU A 264 -9.66 8.32 15.60
CA LEU A 264 -10.99 7.80 15.85
C LEU A 264 -11.85 8.05 14.61
N ILE A 265 -12.39 6.99 14.04
CA ILE A 265 -13.24 7.03 12.85
C ILE A 265 -14.61 6.49 13.24
N VAL A 266 -15.65 7.27 12.95
CA VAL A 266 -17.05 6.92 13.16
C VAL A 266 -17.74 6.96 11.81
N GLU A 267 -18.31 5.84 11.40
CA GLU A 267 -18.96 5.71 10.09
C GLU A 267 -20.34 5.08 10.25
N TYR A 268 -21.36 5.70 9.67
CA TYR A 268 -22.73 5.17 9.65
C TYR A 268 -23.24 5.09 8.21
N PRO A 269 -23.27 3.89 7.59
CA PRO A 269 -23.72 3.73 6.22
C PRO A 269 -25.25 3.82 6.17
N LEU A 270 -25.77 4.91 5.58
CA LEU A 270 -27.19 5.09 5.33
C LEU A 270 -27.53 4.55 3.93
N ALA A 271 -28.17 3.38 3.89
CA ALA A 271 -28.77 2.89 2.66
C ALA A 271 -30.03 3.71 2.32
N LEU A 272 -29.98 4.47 1.24
CA LEU A 272 -31.11 5.27 0.75
C LEU A 272 -31.95 4.52 -0.29
N LEU A 273 -31.43 3.42 -0.84
CA LEU A 273 -32.02 2.61 -1.91
C LEU A 273 -31.80 1.12 -1.63
#